data_AF-A0A2N3RE07-F1
#
_entry.id   AF-A0A2N3RE07-F1
#
_cell.length_a   1.000
_cell.length_b   1.000
_cell.length_c   1.000
_cell.angle_alpha   90.00
_cell.angle_beta   90.00
_cell.angle_gamma   90.00
#
_symmetry.space_group_name_H-M   'P 1'
#
loop_
_entity.id
_entity.type
_entity.pdbx_description
1 polymer ?
#
loop_
_entity_poly.entity_id
_entity_poly.type
_entity_poly.pdbx_seq_one_letter_code
_entity_poly.pdbx_strand_id
1 'polypeptide(L)'
;MDILAPFVFVAALFGVHYYFQSRRDKPPSRVERFFARIWLLVRRVSCFGMALCFWGGGGILIYQIVVGAAPPASVLWLGVLVPIGYLFVHSGIYGRGYRKYDILDDKPVHEERKKRYGWRW
;
A
#
# COMPACT_ATOMS: atom_id res chain seq x y z
N MET A 1 31.52 -5.56 5.77
CA MET A 1 30.28 -5.47 4.96
C MET A 1 29.26 -4.87 5.92
N ASP A 2 28.68 -3.68 5.72
CA ASP A 2 27.53 -3.47 4.84
C ASP A 2 27.04 -2.00 4.89
N ILE A 3 27.93 -1.00 4.86
CA ILE A 3 27.48 0.40 4.69
C ILE A 3 27.11 0.66 3.23
N LEU A 4 27.77 -0.01 2.28
CA LEU A 4 27.46 0.11 0.85
C LEU A 4 26.09 -0.47 0.49
N ALA A 5 25.64 -1.53 1.16
CA ALA A 5 24.35 -2.16 0.89
C ALA A 5 23.15 -1.20 1.00
N PRO A 6 22.96 -0.42 2.09
CA PRO A 6 21.88 0.54 2.19
C PRO A 6 22.03 1.70 1.17
N PHE A 7 23.25 2.17 0.89
CA PHE A 7 23.45 3.23 -0.12
C PHE A 7 23.10 2.77 -1.54
N VAL A 8 23.53 1.57 -1.93
CA VAL A 8 23.17 0.97 -3.23
C VAL A 8 21.66 0.71 -3.31
N PHE A 9 21.04 0.25 -2.23
CA PHE A 9 19.59 0.05 -2.19
C PHE A 9 18.81 1.36 -2.35
N VAL A 10 19.21 2.41 -1.62
CA VAL A 10 18.60 3.74 -1.73
C VAL A 10 18.80 4.31 -3.14
N ALA A 11 20.02 4.23 -3.70
CA ALA A 11 20.31 4.66 -5.06
C ALA A 11 19.47 3.90 -6.09
N ALA A 12 19.24 2.60 -5.90
CA ALA A 12 18.37 1.80 -6.76
C ALA A 12 16.91 2.27 -6.68
N LEU A 13 16.39 2.60 -5.49
CA LEU A 13 15.04 3.14 -5.34
C LEU A 13 14.86 4.48 -6.07
N PHE A 14 15.82 5.41 -5.91
CA PHE A 14 15.82 6.68 -6.63
C PHE A 14 15.98 6.49 -8.14
N GLY A 15 16.87 5.59 -8.56
CA GLY A 15 17.10 5.27 -9.97
C GLY A 15 15.85 4.69 -10.64
N VAL A 16 15.12 3.80 -9.96
CA VAL A 16 13.84 3.29 -10.43
C VAL A 16 12.82 4.42 -10.53
N HIS A 17 12.70 5.28 -9.51
CA HIS A 17 11.77 6.42 -9.56
C HIS A 17 12.06 7.36 -10.74
N TYR A 18 13.34 7.72 -10.93
CA TYR A 18 13.79 8.57 -12.03
C TYR A 18 13.59 7.91 -13.41
N TYR A 19 13.81 6.59 -13.51
CA TYR A 19 13.54 5.82 -14.72
C TYR A 19 12.05 5.85 -15.10
N PHE A 20 11.14 5.70 -14.14
CA PHE A 20 9.70 5.82 -14.39
C PHE A 20 9.31 7.25 -14.80
N GLN A 21 9.91 8.27 -14.19
CA GLN A 21 9.62 9.67 -14.50
C GLN A 21 10.13 10.07 -15.89
N SER A 22 11.37 9.68 -16.25
CA SER A 22 11.98 9.99 -17.54
C SER A 22 11.29 9.32 -18.74
N ARG A 23 10.50 8.27 -18.51
CA ARG A 23 9.79 7.54 -19.57
C ARG A 23 8.27 7.67 -19.50
N ARG A 24 7.76 8.66 -18.77
CA ARG A 24 6.31 8.89 -18.62
C ARG A 24 5.58 9.01 -19.96
N ASP A 25 6.20 9.70 -20.91
CA ASP A 25 5.64 9.98 -22.25
C ASP A 25 5.98 8.91 -23.31
N LYS A 26 6.72 7.87 -22.93
CA LYS A 26 7.15 6.78 -23.82
C LYS A 26 6.30 5.52 -23.60
N PRO A 27 6.16 4.65 -24.62
CA PRO A 27 5.50 3.37 -24.45
C PRO A 27 6.21 2.52 -23.38
N PRO A 28 5.45 1.83 -22.52
CA PRO A 28 6.01 1.09 -21.39
C PRO A 28 6.81 -0.11 -21.89
N SER A 29 8.07 -0.23 -21.43
CA SER A 29 8.95 -1.35 -21.79
C SER A 29 8.57 -2.61 -20.99
N ARG A 30 9.10 -3.77 -21.41
CA ARG A 30 8.95 -5.02 -20.66
C ARG A 30 9.51 -4.91 -19.24
N VAL A 31 10.65 -4.24 -19.08
CA VAL A 31 11.31 -4.03 -17.78
C VAL A 31 10.46 -3.13 -16.88
N GLU A 32 9.92 -2.04 -17.43
CA GLU A 32 9.04 -1.13 -16.69
C GLU A 32 7.76 -1.82 -16.21
N ARG A 33 7.14 -2.65 -17.07
CA ARG A 33 5.97 -3.46 -16.70
C ARG A 33 6.31 -4.48 -15.61
N PHE A 34 7.50 -5.08 -15.65
CA PHE A 34 7.95 -6.03 -14.65
C PHE A 34 8.11 -5.36 -13.28
N PHE A 35 8.85 -4.25 -13.20
CA PHE A 35 8.98 -3.48 -11.97
C PHE A 35 7.64 -2.93 -11.46
N ALA A 36 6.77 -2.48 -12.36
CA ALA A 36 5.43 -2.01 -12.00
C ALA A 36 4.58 -3.14 -11.38
N ARG A 37 4.69 -4.38 -11.89
CA ARG A 37 4.03 -5.56 -11.31
C ARG A 37 4.61 -5.94 -9.96
N ILE A 38 5.93 -5.95 -9.81
CA ILE A 38 6.59 -6.21 -8.51
C ILE A 38 6.11 -5.17 -7.50
N TRP A 39 6.12 -3.89 -7.86
CA TRP A 39 5.63 -2.82 -7.00
C TRP A 39 4.17 -3.01 -6.60
N LEU A 40 3.30 -3.36 -7.56
CA LEU A 40 1.89 -3.65 -7.28
C LEU A 40 1.74 -4.82 -6.29
N LEU A 41 2.51 -5.89 -6.47
CA LEU A 41 2.48 -7.06 -5.60
C LEU A 41 2.97 -6.71 -4.19
N VAL A 42 4.15 -6.10 -4.08
CA VAL A 42 4.73 -5.66 -2.80
C VAL A 42 3.74 -4.76 -2.06
N ARG A 43 3.18 -3.77 -2.75
CA ARG A 43 2.18 -2.85 -2.20
C ARG A 43 0.95 -3.58 -1.69
N ARG A 44 0.37 -4.50 -2.47
CA ARG A 44 -0.83 -5.26 -2.06
C ARG A 44 -0.54 -6.13 -0.84
N VAL A 45 0.57 -6.87 -0.86
CA VAL A 45 0.96 -7.75 0.25
C VAL A 45 1.21 -6.94 1.51
N SER A 46 1.97 -5.84 1.43
CA SER A 46 2.24 -5.00 2.60
C SER A 46 0.97 -4.34 3.14
N CYS A 47 0.13 -3.80 2.26
CA CYS A 47 -1.08 -3.11 2.67
C CYS A 47 -2.13 -4.06 3.25
N PHE A 48 -2.40 -5.19 2.58
CA PHE A 48 -3.35 -6.17 3.10
C PHE A 48 -2.83 -6.88 4.35
N GLY A 49 -1.53 -7.14 4.44
CA GLY A 49 -0.91 -7.65 5.66
C GLY A 49 -1.15 -6.71 6.85
N MET A 50 -0.88 -5.41 6.66
CA MET A 50 -1.13 -4.41 7.70
C MET A 50 -2.63 -4.30 8.05
N ALA A 51 -3.51 -4.29 7.05
CA ALA A 51 -4.96 -4.27 7.28
C ALA A 51 -5.43 -5.48 8.10
N LEU A 52 -4.93 -6.68 7.81
CA LEU A 52 -5.19 -7.89 8.58
C LEU A 52 -4.67 -7.77 10.01
N CYS A 53 -3.50 -7.17 10.24
CA CYS A 53 -3.01 -6.93 11.60
C CYS A 53 -3.93 -6.00 12.38
N PHE A 54 -4.40 -4.89 11.78
CA PHE A 54 -5.30 -3.96 12.46
C PHE A 54 -6.68 -4.56 12.75
N TRP A 55 -7.28 -5.22 11.76
CA TRP A 55 -8.60 -5.82 11.92
C TRP A 55 -8.56 -7.09 12.78
N GLY A 56 -7.52 -7.91 12.66
CA GLY A 56 -7.26 -9.05 13.54
C GLY A 56 -7.05 -8.61 14.98
N GLY A 57 -6.25 -7.56 15.19
CA GLY A 57 -6.09 -6.92 16.51
C GLY A 57 -7.41 -6.40 17.07
N GLY A 58 -8.26 -5.78 16.23
CA GLY A 58 -9.61 -5.38 16.61
C GLY A 58 -10.51 -6.55 17.01
N GLY A 59 -10.44 -7.67 16.28
CA GLY A 59 -11.16 -8.89 16.62
C GLY A 59 -10.71 -9.49 17.96
N ILE A 60 -9.40 -9.54 18.20
CA ILE A 60 -8.83 -9.97 19.48
C ILE A 60 -9.29 -9.05 20.61
N LEU A 61 -9.32 -7.75 20.39
CA LEU A 61 -9.79 -6.77 21.37
C LEU A 61 -11.26 -6.98 21.74
N ILE A 62 -12.13 -7.20 20.75
CA ILE A 62 -13.55 -7.52 20.97
C ILE A 62 -13.66 -8.78 21.82
N TYR A 63 -12.92 -9.84 21.46
CA TYR A 63 -12.91 -11.08 22.22
C TYR A 63 -12.50 -10.86 23.68
N GLN A 64 -11.44 -10.10 23.92
CA GLN A 64 -10.98 -9.79 25.28
C GLN A 64 -12.01 -8.99 26.10
N ILE A 65 -12.76 -8.08 25.47
CA ILE A 65 -13.85 -7.35 26.13
C ILE A 65 -14.97 -8.32 26.52
N VAL A 66 -15.37 -9.22 25.61
CA VAL A 66 -16.46 -10.18 25.83
C VAL A 66 -16.15 -11.17 26.96
N VAL A 67 -14.90 -11.65 27.05
CA VAL A 67 -14.48 -12.56 28.13
C VAL A 67 -14.10 -11.84 29.43
N GLY A 68 -14.24 -10.51 29.49
CA GLY A 68 -13.92 -9.71 30.67
C GLY A 68 -12.43 -9.51 30.94
N ALA A 69 -11.55 -9.86 29.99
CA ALA A 69 -10.10 -9.68 30.09
C ALA A 69 -9.65 -8.24 29.76
N ALA A 70 -10.51 -7.42 29.16
CA ALA A 70 -10.27 -6.02 28.87
C ALA A 70 -11.44 -5.13 29.34
N PRO A 71 -11.17 -3.88 29.75
CA PRO A 71 -12.23 -2.96 30.17
C PRO A 71 -13.15 -2.59 28.98
N PRO A 72 -14.46 -2.41 29.19
CA PRO A 72 -15.40 -2.06 28.12
C PRO A 72 -15.02 -0.78 27.36
N ALA A 73 -14.40 0.18 28.04
CA ALA A 73 -13.90 1.41 27.44
C ALA A 73 -12.88 1.18 26.31
N SER A 74 -12.20 0.03 26.29
CA SER A 74 -11.29 -0.34 25.21
C SER A 74 -11.97 -0.45 23.84
N VAL A 75 -13.31 -0.59 23.79
CA VAL A 75 -14.07 -0.56 22.53
C VAL A 75 -13.81 0.70 21.70
N LEU A 76 -13.44 1.82 22.35
CA LEU A 76 -13.10 3.07 21.67
C LEU A 76 -11.92 2.92 20.69
N TRP A 77 -11.00 2.00 20.95
CA TRP A 77 -9.88 1.71 20.04
C TRP A 77 -10.34 1.14 18.70
N LEU A 78 -11.51 0.50 18.63
CA LEU A 78 -12.08 0.04 17.36
C LEU A 78 -12.38 1.20 16.42
N GLY A 79 -12.73 2.37 16.97
CA GLY A 79 -12.91 3.61 16.22
C GLY A 79 -11.63 4.08 15.51
N VAL A 80 -10.46 3.58 15.90
CA VAL A 80 -9.17 3.88 15.27
C VAL A 80 -8.70 2.70 14.41
N LEU A 81 -8.76 1.47 14.95
CA LEU A 81 -8.27 0.27 14.27
C LEU A 81 -9.02 -0.01 12.96
N VAL A 82 -10.34 0.16 12.95
CA VAL A 82 -11.16 -0.14 11.78
C VAL A 82 -10.88 0.85 10.63
N PRO A 83 -10.93 2.19 10.83
CA PRO A 83 -10.61 3.13 9.76
C PRO A 83 -9.17 3.03 9.26
N ILE A 84 -8.19 2.79 10.14
CA ILE A 84 -6.80 2.61 9.71
C ILE A 84 -6.67 1.38 8.81
N GLY A 85 -7.24 0.24 9.20
CA GLY A 85 -7.22 -0.95 8.35
C GLY A 85 -7.89 -0.70 6.99
N TYR A 86 -8.99 0.06 6.95
CA TYR A 86 -9.63 0.49 5.70
C TYR A 86 -8.70 1.33 4.81
N LEU A 87 -7.96 2.29 5.38
CA LEU A 87 -6.99 3.10 4.63
C LEU A 87 -5.88 2.23 4.01
N PHE A 88 -5.43 1.20 4.72
CA PHE A 88 -4.49 0.23 4.18
C PHE A 88 -5.10 -0.57 3.03
N VAL A 89 -6.33 -1.08 3.16
CA VAL A 89 -7.02 -1.77 2.06
C VAL A 89 -7.17 -0.87 0.84
N HIS A 90 -7.64 0.35 1.01
CA HIS A 90 -7.79 1.34 -0.06
C HIS A 90 -6.45 1.61 -0.77
N SER A 91 -5.39 1.83 0.02
CA SER A 91 -4.03 2.03 -0.50
C SER A 91 -3.46 0.77 -1.19
N GLY A 92 -3.83 -0.43 -0.75
CA GLY A 92 -3.45 -1.68 -1.40
C GLY A 92 -4.09 -1.82 -2.79
N ILE A 93 -5.39 -1.55 -2.87
CA ILE A 93 -6.20 -1.65 -4.09
C ILE A 93 -5.76 -0.59 -5.10
N TYR A 94 -5.96 0.68 -4.79
CA TYR A 94 -5.73 1.77 -5.75
C TYR A 94 -4.28 2.27 -5.68
N GLY A 95 -3.76 2.40 -4.47
CA GLY A 95 -2.53 3.14 -4.19
C GLY A 95 -2.76 4.63 -4.26
N ARG A 96 -1.66 5.39 -4.35
CA ARG A 96 -1.71 6.85 -4.31
C ARG A 96 -1.85 7.47 -5.70
N GLY A 97 -2.80 8.38 -5.82
CA GLY A 97 -3.01 9.30 -6.93
C GLY A 97 -1.90 10.35 -7.05
N TYR A 98 -2.11 11.32 -7.94
CA TYR A 98 -1.18 12.44 -8.12
C TYR A 98 -1.46 13.55 -7.12
N ARG A 99 -2.73 13.75 -6.75
CA ARG A 99 -3.14 14.78 -5.80
C ARG A 99 -2.93 14.31 -4.36
N LYS A 100 -2.22 15.13 -3.59
CA LYS A 100 -2.01 14.88 -2.17
C LYS A 100 -3.32 15.14 -1.43
N TYR A 101 -3.80 14.16 -0.65
CA TYR A 101 -5.03 14.20 0.17
C TYR A 101 -6.36 14.08 -0.57
N ASP A 102 -6.34 13.79 -1.88
CA ASP A 102 -7.56 13.53 -2.66
C ASP A 102 -7.72 12.02 -2.90
N ILE A 103 -8.53 11.36 -2.08
CA ILE A 103 -8.79 9.92 -2.15
C ILE A 103 -9.57 9.57 -3.43
N LEU A 104 -10.30 10.53 -4.00
CA LEU A 104 -11.08 10.32 -5.23
C LEU A 104 -10.17 10.23 -6.47
N ASP A 105 -8.96 10.82 -6.41
CA ASP A 105 -7.95 10.75 -7.47
C ASP A 105 -7.25 9.38 -7.54
N ASP A 106 -7.30 8.58 -6.47
CA ASP A 106 -6.59 7.30 -6.41
C ASP A 106 -7.13 6.30 -7.45
N LYS A 107 -8.45 6.24 -7.62
CA LYS A 107 -9.14 5.33 -8.55
C LYS A 107 -8.82 5.61 -10.03
N PRO A 108 -9.00 6.84 -10.56
CA PRO A 108 -8.68 7.12 -11.97
C PRO A 108 -7.19 6.89 -12.27
N VAL A 109 -6.29 7.29 -11.35
CA VAL A 109 -4.85 7.05 -11.51
C VAL A 109 -4.52 5.55 -11.49
N HIS A 110 -5.22 4.75 -10.69
CA HIS A 110 -5.08 3.31 -10.73
C HIS A 110 -5.48 2.73 -12.09
N GLU A 111 -6.62 3.15 -12.64
CA GLU A 111 -7.10 2.70 -13.95
C GLU A 111 -6.15 3.11 -15.10
N GLU A 112 -5.58 4.31 -15.04
CA GLU A 112 -4.53 4.74 -15.99
C GLU A 112 -3.31 3.82 -15.94
N ARG A 113 -2.81 3.52 -14.74
CA ARG A 113 -1.68 2.61 -14.54
C ARG A 113 -2.01 1.19 -14.98
N LYS A 114 -3.23 0.72 -14.70
CA LYS A 114 -3.75 -0.58 -15.12
C LYS A 114 -3.73 -0.71 -16.64
N LYS A 115 -4.23 0.30 -17.35
CA LYS A 115 -4.20 0.38 -18.83
C LYS A 115 -2.77 0.44 -19.36
N ARG A 116 -1.93 1.31 -18.81
CA ARG A 116 -0.53 1.50 -19.26
C ARG A 116 0.29 0.21 -19.11
N TYR A 117 0.21 -0.46 -17.96
CA TYR A 117 1.03 -1.64 -17.67
C TYR A 117 0.37 -2.98 -18.01
N GLY A 118 -0.88 -2.97 -18.47
CA GLY A 118 -1.65 -4.18 -18.80
C GLY A 118 -1.90 -5.06 -17.57
N TRP A 119 -2.25 -4.45 -16.44
CA TRP A 119 -2.63 -5.19 -15.25
C TRP A 119 -4.05 -5.76 -15.42
N ARG A 120 -4.26 -7.02 -15.05
CA ARG A 120 -5.59 -7.67 -15.08
C ARG A 120 -6.44 -7.30 -13.87
N TRP A 121 -5.80 -6.93 -12.77
CA TRP A 121 -6.39 -6.76 -11.44
C TRP A 121 -6.04 -5.40 -10.87
#